data_AF-Q1X8N6-F1
#
_entry.id   AF-Q1X8N6-F1
#
_cell.length_a   1.000
_cell.length_b   1.000
_cell.length_c   1.000
_cell.angle_alpha   90.00
_cell.angle_beta   90.00
_cell.angle_gamma   90.00
#
_symmetry.space_group_name_H-M   'P 1'
#
loop_
_entity.id
_entity.type
_entity.pdbx_description
1 polymer ?
#
loop_
_entity_poly.entity_id
_entity_poly.type
_entity_poly.pdbx_seq_one_letter_code
_entity_poly.pdbx_strand_id
1 'polypeptide(L)' 'IPTEIEGVPSEILDPTNTWSDKKAYKDTLLQLGGLFKKNFEVFLNHKIGKDNKLTEEILAAGPNF' A
#
# COMPACT_ATOMS: atom_id res chain seq x y z
N ILE A 1 -5.19 10.06 2.97
CA ILE A 1 -6.34 10.15 2.04
C ILE A 1 -7.12 11.41 2.43
N PRO A 2 -7.54 12.27 1.48
CA PRO A 2 -8.37 13.45 1.79
C PRO A 2 -9.69 13.07 2.45
N THR A 3 -10.24 13.93 3.31
CA THR A 3 -11.52 13.68 4.00
C THR A 3 -12.74 14.21 3.23
N GLU A 4 -12.54 15.10 2.27
CA GLU A 4 -13.58 15.70 1.44
C GLU A 4 -12.97 16.19 0.12
N ILE A 5 -13.75 16.09 -0.96
CA ILE A 5 -13.43 16.60 -2.30
C ILE A 5 -14.74 17.10 -2.92
N GLU A 6 -14.75 18.33 -3.45
CA GLU A 6 -15.94 18.90 -4.08
C GLU A 6 -16.48 18.01 -5.23
N GLY A 7 -17.79 17.78 -5.22
CA GLY A 7 -18.45 16.92 -6.21
C GLY A 7 -18.21 15.42 -6.04
N VAL A 8 -17.50 14.98 -4.99
CA VAL A 8 -17.25 13.57 -4.68
C VAL A 8 -17.87 13.21 -3.33
N PRO A 9 -18.70 12.15 -3.24
CA PRO A 9 -19.22 11.68 -1.97
C PRO A 9 -18.09 11.27 -1.01
N SER A 10 -18.02 11.87 0.17
CA SER A 10 -16.91 11.59 1.12
C SER A 10 -16.86 10.12 1.57
N GLU A 11 -17.99 9.41 1.53
CA GLU A 11 -18.07 8.00 1.92
C GLU A 11 -17.18 7.10 1.06
N ILE A 12 -17.02 7.40 -0.23
CA ILE A 12 -16.20 6.57 -1.15
C ILE A 12 -14.70 6.87 -1.06
N LEU A 13 -14.31 7.93 -0.34
CA LEU A 13 -12.91 8.31 -0.17
C LEU A 13 -12.16 7.32 0.73
N ASP A 14 -12.84 6.73 1.72
CA ASP A 14 -12.32 5.57 2.45
C ASP A 14 -12.78 4.28 1.76
N PRO A 15 -11.89 3.53 1.10
CA PRO A 15 -12.25 2.29 0.40
C PRO A 15 -12.84 1.23 1.32
N THR A 16 -12.62 1.31 2.64
CA THR A 16 -13.26 0.44 3.62
C THR A 16 -14.78 0.58 3.57
N ASN A 17 -15.30 1.79 3.33
CA ASN A 17 -16.73 2.09 3.36
C ASN A 17 -17.50 1.43 2.22
N THR A 18 -16.86 1.21 1.06
CA THR A 18 -17.52 0.63 -0.12
C THR A 18 -17.69 -0.90 -0.03
N TRP A 19 -17.12 -1.53 1.00
CA TRP A 19 -17.26 -2.96 1.24
C TRP A 19 -18.35 -3.24 2.27
N SER A 20 -19.30 -4.12 1.93
CA SER A 20 -20.33 -4.56 2.89
C SER A 20 -19.73 -5.39 4.02
N ASP A 21 -18.73 -6.22 3.73
CA ASP A 21 -17.97 -6.99 4.72
C ASP A 21 -16.60 -6.36 4.99
N LYS A 22 -16.47 -5.72 6.16
CA LYS A 22 -15.23 -5.05 6.59
C LYS A 22 -14.10 -6.04 6.91
N LYS A 23 -14.43 -7.27 7.29
CA LYS A 23 -13.42 -8.31 7.52
C LYS A 23 -12.84 -8.77 6.19
N ALA A 24 -13.69 -9.02 5.18
CA ALA A 24 -13.23 -9.38 3.84
C ALA A 24 -12.35 -8.27 3.22
N TYR A 25 -12.68 -7.00 3.45
CA TYR A 25 -11.82 -5.88 3.07
C TYR A 25 -10.45 -5.96 3.74
N LYS A 26 -10.40 -6.14 5.07
CA LYS A 26 -9.15 -6.24 5.83
C LYS A 26 -8.30 -7.43 5.37
N ASP A 27 -8.91 -8.59 5.16
CA ASP A 27 -8.21 -9.79 4.69
C ASP A 27 -7.62 -9.56 3.29
N THR A 28 -8.38 -8.92 2.38
CA THR A 28 -7.92 -8.55 1.04
C THR A 28 -6.80 -7.51 1.09
N LEU A 29 -6.90 -6.51 1.97
CA LEU A 29 -5.89 -5.48 2.16
C LEU A 29 -4.55 -6.09 2.63
N LEU A 30 -4.60 -7.03 3.59
CA LEU A 30 -3.42 -7.76 4.07
C LEU A 30 -2.81 -8.64 2.96
N GLN A 31 -3.65 -9.35 2.21
CA GLN A 31 -3.20 -10.15 1.08
C GLN A 31 -2.50 -9.28 0.03
N LEU A 32 -3.11 -8.15 -0.34
CA LEU A 32 -2.54 -7.21 -1.32
C LEU A 32 -1.21 -6.65 -0.83
N GLY A 33 -1.14 -6.19 0.42
CA GLY A 33 0.10 -5.73 1.04
C GLY A 33 1.20 -6.79 1.01
N GLY A 34 0.85 -8.05 1.28
CA GLY A 34 1.76 -9.20 1.18
C GLY A 34 2.25 -9.45 -0.25
N LEU A 35 1.38 -9.34 -1.25
CA LEU A 35 1.75 -9.47 -2.66
C LEU A 35 2.72 -8.38 -3.11
N PHE A 36 2.51 -7.12 -2.70
CA PHE A 36 3.45 -6.03 -2.97
C PHE A 36 4.82 -6.28 -2.32
N LYS A 37 4.85 -6.68 -1.05
CA LYS A 37 6.12 -7.03 -0.36
C LYS A 37 6.85 -8.15 -1.09
N LYS A 38 6.16 -9.26 -1.39
CA LYS A 38 6.72 -10.41 -2.09
C LYS A 38 7.25 -10.05 -3.47
N ASN A 39 6.48 -9.28 -4.24
CA ASN A 39 6.94 -8.81 -5.55
C ASN A 39 8.19 -7.93 -5.43
N PHE A 40 8.33 -7.16 -4.34
CA PHE A 40 9.48 -6.28 -4.15
C PHE A 40 10.78 -7.02 -3.79
N GLU A 41 10.71 -8.25 -3.26
CA GLU A 41 11.87 -9.03 -2.81
C GLU A 41 12.97 -9.16 -3.88
N VAL A 42 12.60 -9.27 -5.16
CA VAL A 42 13.56 -9.41 -6.27
C VAL A 42 14.42 -8.16 -6.49
N PHE A 43 13.99 -7.01 -5.95
CA PHE A 43 14.70 -5.74 -6.09
C PHE A 43 15.61 -5.42 -4.89
N LEU A 44 15.60 -6.22 -3.82
CA LEU A 44 16.39 -5.96 -2.60
C LEU A 44 17.90 -5.92 -2.85
N ASN A 45 18.38 -6.68 -3.82
CA ASN A 45 19.79 -6.71 -4.21
C ASN A 45 20.11 -5.76 -5.37
N HIS A 46 19.13 -5.03 -5.88
CA HIS A 46 19.33 -4.06 -6.95
C HIS A 46 19.96 -2.80 -6.35
N LYS A 47 21.13 -2.43 -6.86
CA LYS A 47 21.85 -1.23 -6.43
C LYS A 47 21.52 -0.07 -7.35
N ILE A 48 20.92 0.97 -6.80
CA ILE A 48 20.70 2.24 -7.51
C ILE A 48 21.59 3.29 -6.84
N GLY A 49 22.61 3.75 -7.57
CA GLY A 49 23.59 4.69 -7.05
C GLY A 49 24.80 3.99 -6.41
N LYS A 50 25.44 4.66 -5.44
CA LYS A 50 26.72 4.22 -4.84
C LYS A 50 26.55 3.25 -3.67
N ASP A 51 25.36 3.17 -3.09
CA ASP A 51 25.03 2.37 -1.91
C ASP A 51 23.60 1.82 -2.00
N ASN A 52 23.13 1.15 -0.93
CA ASN A 52 21.81 0.54 -0.87
C ASN A 52 20.73 1.47 -0.31
N LYS A 53 21.07 2.72 0.03
CA LYS A 53 20.20 3.61 0.80
C LYS A 53 18.87 3.87 0.10
N LEU A 54 18.88 4.04 -1.22
CA LEU A 54 17.65 4.25 -1.98
C LEU A 54 16.74 3.01 -1.96
N THR A 55 17.31 1.81 -2.06
CA THR A 55 16.54 0.56 -1.99
C THR A 55 15.90 0.41 -0.60
N GLU A 56 16.60 0.79 0.46
CA GLU A 56 16.07 0.83 1.83
C GLU A 56 14.93 1.86 1.98
N GLU A 57 15.10 3.07 1.42
CA GLU A 57 14.06 4.11 1.42
C GLU A 57 12.81 3.66 0.67
N ILE A 58 12.95 3.01 -0.49
CA ILE A 58 11.82 2.46 -1.26
C ILE A 58 11.14 1.33 -0.48
N LEU A 59 11.92 0.42 0.14
CA LEU A 59 11.37 -0.66 0.95
C LEU A 59 10.55 -0.11 2.14
N ALA A 60 11.04 0.94 2.80
CA ALA A 60 10.36 1.58 3.92
C ALA A 60 9.05 2.29 3.53
N ALA A 61 8.92 2.72 2.27
CA ALA A 61 7.70 3.33 1.74
C ALA A 61 6.63 2.31 1.32
N GLY A 62 6.94 1.00 1.38
CA GLY A 62 6.01 -0.08 1.07
C GLY A 62 4.88 -0.25 2.10
N PRO A 63 3.93 -1.16 1.85
CA PRO A 63 2.80 -1.40 2.75
C PRO A 63 3.24 -1.82 4.16
N ASN A 64 2.75 -1.14 5.19
CA ASN A 64 2.99 -1.45 6.60
C ASN A 64 1.69 -1.99 7.23
N PHE A 65 1.75 -3.20 7.77
CA PHE A 65 0.62 -3.91 8.37
C PHE A 65 1.14 -4.97 9.35
#